data_AF-A0A2N1HWW5-F1
#
_entry.id   AF-A0A2N1HWW5-F1
#
_cell.length_a   1.000
_cell.length_b   1.000
_cell.length_c   1.000
_cell.angle_alpha   90.00
_cell.angle_beta   90.00
_cell.angle_gamma   90.00
#
_symmetry.space_group_name_H-M   'P 1'
#
loop_
_entity.id
_entity.type
_entity.pdbx_description
1 polymer ?
#
loop_
_entity_poly.entity_id
_entity_poly.type
_entity_poly.pdbx_seq_one_letter_code
_entity_poly.pdbx_strand_id
1 'polypeptide(L)'
;EISRLAVPAQFRKRQTDRFTGSATGVINEQFYAERELRCFPFIAVGLYLSAASICLRQDINHCFVMMEPRLARSLRFVGISFEKVGPIVEYHGQRAPYYISRNLLMTGLTPGFKKILNNIDKKIISQFKIDQ
;
A
#
# COMPACT_ATOMS: atom_id res chain seq x y z
N GLU A 1 3.17 10.56 -11.52
CA GLU A 1 1.99 9.66 -11.49
C GLU A 1 2.46 8.22 -11.27
N ILE A 2 1.71 7.38 -10.56
CA ILE A 2 1.95 5.93 -10.45
C ILE A 2 0.70 5.21 -10.95
N SER A 3 0.78 4.57 -12.11
CA SER A 3 -0.41 4.03 -12.79
C SER A 3 -0.77 2.59 -12.37
N ARG A 4 0.19 1.79 -11.89
CA ARG A 4 -0.04 0.39 -11.47
C ARG A 4 0.95 -0.06 -10.40
N LEU A 5 0.43 -0.80 -9.42
CA LEU A 5 1.20 -1.69 -8.55
C LEU A 5 0.83 -3.13 -8.88
N ALA A 6 1.83 -3.97 -9.14
CA ALA A 6 1.61 -5.39 -9.40
C ALA A 6 2.77 -6.22 -8.87
N VAL A 7 2.45 -7.29 -8.14
CA VAL A 7 3.43 -8.29 -7.69
C VAL A 7 3.45 -9.46 -8.68
N PRO A 8 4.58 -9.77 -9.34
CA PRO A 8 4.66 -10.88 -10.29
C PRO A 8 4.27 -12.24 -9.65
N ALA A 9 3.72 -13.16 -10.45
CA ALA A 9 3.28 -14.48 -10.00
C ALA A 9 4.34 -15.25 -9.22
N GLN A 10 5.60 -15.20 -9.66
CA GLN A 10 6.72 -15.87 -8.99
C GLN A 10 7.03 -15.33 -7.58
N PHE A 11 6.53 -14.15 -7.23
CA PHE A 11 6.68 -13.58 -5.88
C PHE A 11 5.40 -13.76 -5.03
N ARG A 12 4.34 -14.31 -5.62
CA ARG A 12 3.06 -14.70 -4.98
C ARG A 12 3.05 -16.20 -4.66
N LYS A 13 4.10 -16.69 -3.98
CA LYS A 13 4.40 -18.13 -3.88
C LYS A 13 3.48 -18.92 -2.91
N ARG A 14 2.54 -18.30 -2.19
CA ARG A 14 1.82 -18.98 -1.10
C ARG A 14 0.40 -19.42 -1.50
N GLN A 15 -0.14 -20.47 -0.88
CA GLN A 15 -1.49 -20.99 -1.16
C GLN A 15 -2.57 -19.92 -0.95
N THR A 16 -2.38 -19.06 0.05
CA THR A 16 -3.21 -17.89 0.31
C THR A 16 -3.00 -16.76 -0.70
N ASP A 17 -1.94 -16.74 -1.52
CA ASP A 17 -1.78 -15.73 -2.59
C ASP A 17 -2.51 -16.13 -3.89
N ARG A 18 -3.29 -17.21 -3.91
CA ARG A 18 -4.04 -17.66 -5.09
C ARG A 18 -5.43 -17.00 -5.24
N PHE A 19 -5.87 -16.16 -4.31
CA PHE A 19 -7.14 -15.43 -4.46
C PHE A 19 -7.01 -14.23 -5.41
N THR A 20 -8.15 -13.79 -5.95
CA THR A 20 -8.29 -12.82 -7.04
C THR A 20 -7.86 -11.37 -6.75
N GLY A 21 -7.17 -11.08 -5.64
CA GLY A 21 -6.68 -9.74 -5.26
C GLY A 21 -5.27 -9.71 -4.69
N SER A 22 -4.57 -10.85 -4.64
CA SER A 22 -3.21 -10.95 -4.08
C SER A 22 -2.18 -10.15 -4.90
N ALA A 23 -2.44 -9.95 -6.19
CA ALA A 23 -1.57 -9.20 -7.10
C ALA A 23 -1.40 -7.73 -6.71
N THR A 24 -2.42 -7.15 -6.07
CA THR A 24 -2.51 -5.73 -5.72
C THR A 24 -2.33 -5.46 -4.23
N GLY A 25 -2.19 -6.52 -3.41
CA GLY A 25 -1.97 -6.43 -1.96
C GLY A 25 -3.24 -6.40 -1.12
N VAL A 26 -4.39 -6.84 -1.66
CA VAL A 26 -5.61 -7.01 -0.87
C VAL A 26 -5.33 -8.00 0.27
N ILE A 27 -5.66 -7.63 1.49
CA ILE A 27 -5.46 -8.44 2.71
C ILE A 27 -6.75 -9.19 2.99
N ASN A 28 -6.66 -10.51 3.17
CA ASN A 28 -7.80 -11.32 3.59
C ASN A 28 -7.94 -11.27 5.12
N GLU A 29 -8.98 -10.59 5.60
CA GLU A 29 -9.25 -10.35 7.02
C GLU A 29 -9.52 -11.66 7.81
N GLN A 30 -10.10 -12.68 7.17
CA GLN A 30 -10.45 -13.94 7.84
C GLN A 30 -9.22 -14.77 8.21
N PHE A 31 -8.12 -14.64 7.46
CA PHE A 31 -6.85 -15.33 7.73
C PHE A 31 -5.90 -14.54 8.65
N TYR A 32 -6.30 -13.34 9.08
CA TYR A 32 -5.49 -12.49 9.95
C TYR A 32 -5.55 -12.92 11.43
N ALA A 33 -6.41 -13.87 11.80
CA ALA A 33 -6.54 -14.40 13.16
C ALA A 33 -5.25 -15.15 13.59
N GLU A 34 -4.34 -14.38 14.21
CA GLU A 34 -3.25 -14.74 15.15
C GLU A 34 -2.18 -15.77 14.74
N ARG A 35 -2.33 -16.58 13.68
CA ARG A 35 -1.36 -17.66 13.37
C ARG A 35 -0.51 -17.48 12.12
N GLU A 36 -0.76 -16.49 11.26
CA GLU A 36 -0.08 -16.42 9.95
C GLU A 36 0.43 -15.03 9.57
N LEU A 37 1.34 -14.45 10.37
CA LEU A 37 2.26 -13.39 9.88
C LEU A 37 2.99 -13.82 8.59
N ARG A 38 3.11 -15.14 8.37
CA ARG A 38 3.60 -15.77 7.13
C ARG A 38 2.67 -15.59 5.92
N CYS A 39 1.49 -15.00 6.05
CA CYS A 39 0.57 -14.77 4.93
C CYS A 39 0.29 -13.29 4.68
N PHE A 40 0.97 -12.40 5.41
CA PHE A 40 0.84 -10.96 5.20
C PHE A 40 1.55 -10.54 3.90
N PRO A 41 0.91 -9.72 3.03
CA PRO A 41 1.45 -9.35 1.72
C PRO A 41 2.53 -8.25 1.84
N PHE A 42 3.64 -8.56 2.51
CA PHE A 42 4.74 -7.63 2.79
C PHE A 42 5.34 -7.00 1.53
N ILE A 43 5.34 -7.71 0.40
CA ILE A 43 5.86 -7.17 -0.87
C ILE A 43 4.97 -6.02 -1.34
N ALA A 44 3.65 -6.22 -1.38
CA ALA A 44 2.72 -5.18 -1.81
C ALA A 44 2.71 -4.00 -0.83
N VAL A 45 2.68 -4.27 0.48
CA VAL A 45 2.75 -3.22 1.51
C VAL A 45 4.07 -2.45 1.42
N GLY A 46 5.19 -3.15 1.22
CA GLY A 46 6.49 -2.54 1.00
C GLY A 46 6.47 -1.60 -0.21
N LEU A 47 5.85 -1.99 -1.32
CA LEU A 47 5.70 -1.14 -2.50
C LEU A 47 4.89 0.14 -2.21
N TYR A 48 3.77 0.04 -1.46
CA TYR A 48 3.01 1.23 -1.05
C TYR A 48 3.84 2.16 -0.14
N LEU A 49 4.59 1.59 0.82
CA LEU A 49 5.46 2.37 1.70
C LEU A 49 6.64 2.99 0.95
N SER A 50 7.17 2.32 -0.08
CA SER A 50 8.19 2.89 -0.97
C SER A 50 7.66 4.08 -1.76
N ALA A 51 6.47 3.93 -2.36
CA ALA A 51 5.80 5.04 -3.04
C ALA A 51 5.55 6.22 -2.08
N ALA A 52 5.07 5.92 -0.87
CA ALA A 52 4.87 6.92 0.16
C ALA A 52 6.18 7.63 0.57
N SER A 53 7.27 6.90 0.78
CA SER A 53 8.59 7.48 1.08
C SER A 53 9.03 8.43 -0.04
N ILE A 54 8.91 8.04 -1.31
CA ILE A 54 9.24 8.91 -2.45
C ILE A 54 8.39 10.19 -2.41
N CYS A 55 7.07 10.09 -2.22
CA CYS A 55 6.19 11.26 -2.11
C CYS A 55 6.58 12.19 -0.96
N LEU A 56 6.86 11.63 0.23
CA LEU A 56 7.27 12.39 1.41
C LEU A 56 8.57 13.18 1.17
N ARG A 57 9.50 12.60 0.40
CA ARG A 57 10.78 13.23 0.06
C ARG A 57 10.69 14.29 -1.01
N GLN A 58 9.74 14.15 -1.93
CA GLN A 58 9.44 15.15 -2.95
C GLN A 58 8.50 16.26 -2.45
N ASP A 59 8.21 16.29 -1.15
CA ASP A 59 7.27 17.20 -0.51
C ASP A 59 5.85 17.19 -1.12
N ILE A 60 5.45 16.03 -1.65
CA ILE A 60 4.11 15.79 -2.17
C ILE A 60 3.19 15.50 -0.99
N ASN A 61 2.42 16.52 -0.59
CA ASN A 61 1.58 16.45 0.61
C ASN A 61 0.19 15.85 0.36
N HIS A 62 -0.26 15.81 -0.90
CA HIS A 62 -1.61 15.41 -1.28
C HIS A 62 -1.57 14.43 -2.45
N CYS A 63 -2.23 13.28 -2.28
CA CYS A 63 -2.31 12.25 -3.31
C CYS A 63 -3.76 11.82 -3.53
N PHE A 64 -4.11 11.61 -4.79
CA PHE A 64 -5.40 11.04 -5.20
C PHE A 64 -5.16 9.70 -5.88
N VAL A 65 -6.00 8.72 -5.57
CA VAL A 65 -5.87 7.35 -6.08
C VAL A 65 -7.24 6.81 -6.47
N MET A 66 -7.31 6.16 -7.62
CA MET A 66 -8.48 5.40 -8.06
C MET A 66 -8.23 3.92 -7.81
N MET A 67 -9.00 3.30 -6.90
CA MET A 67 -8.77 1.90 -6.53
C MET A 67 -10.05 1.16 -6.13
N GLU A 68 -9.95 -0.16 -6.05
CA GLU A 68 -11.03 -1.01 -5.54
C GLU A 68 -11.31 -0.72 -4.05
N PRO A 69 -12.59 -0.63 -3.62
CA PRO A 69 -12.92 -0.38 -2.22
C PRO A 69 -12.37 -1.42 -1.25
N ARG A 70 -12.22 -2.67 -1.70
CA ARG A 70 -11.63 -3.74 -0.89
C ARG A 70 -10.16 -3.48 -0.60
N LEU A 71 -9.41 -2.98 -1.57
CA LEU A 71 -8.01 -2.61 -1.39
C LEU A 71 -7.88 -1.45 -0.39
N ALA A 72 -8.73 -0.43 -0.49
CA ALA A 72 -8.76 0.67 0.48
C ALA A 72 -8.98 0.18 1.92
N ARG A 73 -9.90 -0.77 2.11
CA ARG A 73 -10.15 -1.42 3.40
C ARG A 73 -8.94 -2.21 3.88
N SER A 74 -8.31 -2.99 3.00
CA SER A 74 -7.10 -3.75 3.33
C SER A 74 -5.94 -2.85 3.79
N LEU A 75 -5.72 -1.72 3.13
CA LEU A 75 -4.64 -0.79 3.47
C LEU A 75 -4.85 -0.11 4.83
N ARG A 76 -6.11 0.04 5.29
CA ARG A 76 -6.43 0.55 6.61
C ARG A 76 -5.87 -0.32 7.74
N PHE A 77 -5.73 -1.65 7.56
CA PHE A 77 -5.09 -2.53 8.55
C PHE A 77 -3.61 -2.21 8.78
N VAL A 78 -2.96 -1.65 7.76
CA VAL A 78 -1.56 -1.21 7.83
C VAL A 78 -1.45 0.21 8.41
N GLY A 79 -2.59 0.88 8.61
CA GLY A 79 -2.67 2.28 9.02
C GLY A 79 -2.63 3.27 7.84
N ILE A 80 -2.67 2.79 6.60
CA ILE A 80 -2.79 3.65 5.42
C ILE A 80 -4.28 3.91 5.20
N SER A 81 -4.78 4.98 5.81
CA SER A 81 -6.20 5.35 5.75
C SER A 81 -6.44 6.35 4.64
N PHE A 82 -7.28 5.98 3.68
CA PHE A 82 -7.73 6.84 2.61
C PHE A 82 -9.12 7.39 2.89
N GLU A 83 -9.34 8.64 2.53
CA GLU A 83 -10.67 9.25 2.52
C GLU A 83 -11.32 9.04 1.16
N LYS A 84 -12.54 8.50 1.13
CA LYS A 84 -13.28 8.32 -0.11
C LYS A 84 -13.87 9.68 -0.52
N VAL A 85 -13.53 10.16 -1.72
CA VAL A 85 -13.91 11.50 -2.20
C VAL A 85 -14.93 11.47 -3.34
N GLY A 86 -15.47 10.29 -3.67
CA GLY A 86 -16.48 10.16 -4.71
C GLY A 86 -17.14 8.78 -4.71
N PRO A 87 -18.16 8.58 -5.57
CA PRO A 87 -18.93 7.34 -5.62
C PRO A 87 -18.09 6.16 -6.13
N ILE A 88 -18.59 4.95 -5.90
CA ILE A 88 -18.06 3.76 -6.59
C ILE A 88 -18.62 3.80 -8.01
N VAL A 89 -17.76 3.63 -9.00
CA VAL A 89 -18.09 3.57 -10.42
C VAL A 89 -17.55 2.28 -11.02
N GLU A 90 -18.21 1.79 -12.05
CA GLU A 90 -17.74 0.65 -12.83
C GLU A 90 -16.70 1.13 -13.84
N TYR A 91 -15.42 0.90 -13.55
CA TYR A 91 -14.29 1.33 -14.38
C TYR A 91 -13.21 0.26 -14.31
N HIS A 92 -13.20 -0.67 -15.26
CA HIS A 92 -12.37 -1.90 -15.25
C HIS A 92 -12.57 -2.80 -14.00
N GLY A 93 -13.78 -2.80 -13.43
CA GLY A 93 -14.08 -3.26 -12.08
C GLY A 93 -14.56 -2.11 -11.19
N GLN A 94 -15.20 -2.44 -10.06
CA GLN A 94 -15.67 -1.44 -9.10
C GLN A 94 -14.52 -0.66 -8.48
N ARG A 95 -14.46 0.65 -8.76
CA ARG A 95 -13.44 1.56 -8.21
C ARG A 95 -14.08 2.81 -7.63
N ALA A 96 -13.42 3.41 -6.66
CA ALA A 96 -13.79 4.73 -6.14
C ALA A 96 -12.55 5.63 -6.07
N PRO A 97 -12.72 6.95 -6.18
CA PRO A 97 -11.64 7.89 -5.97
C PRO A 97 -11.42 8.10 -4.47
N TYR A 98 -10.15 8.13 -4.10
CA TYR A 98 -9.67 8.24 -2.74
C TYR A 98 -8.61 9.33 -2.63
N TYR A 99 -8.54 9.94 -1.46
CA TYR A 99 -7.58 10.96 -1.08
C TYR A 99 -6.74 10.48 0.11
N ILE A 100 -5.47 10.84 0.12
CA ILE A 100 -4.59 10.69 1.28
C ILE A 100 -3.64 11.89 1.35
N SER A 101 -3.36 12.34 2.56
CA SER A 101 -2.37 13.37 2.82
C SER A 101 -1.19 12.83 3.60
N ARG A 102 -0.08 13.57 3.58
CA ARG A 102 1.08 13.32 4.44
C ARG A 102 0.67 13.19 5.91
N ASN A 103 -0.20 14.08 6.39
CA ASN A 103 -0.69 14.04 7.77
C ASN A 103 -1.46 12.75 8.05
N LEU A 104 -2.44 12.41 7.20
CA LEU A 104 -3.26 11.19 7.35
C LEU A 104 -2.41 9.92 7.35
N LEU A 105 -1.41 9.86 6.46
CA LEU A 105 -0.46 8.75 6.43
C LEU A 105 0.35 8.65 7.73
N MET A 106 0.98 9.75 8.16
CA MET A 106 1.90 9.74 9.30
C MET A 106 1.18 9.54 10.63
N THR A 107 -0.07 9.98 10.75
CA THR A 107 -0.91 9.75 11.93
C THR A 107 -1.51 8.35 11.93
N GLY A 108 -1.93 7.84 10.77
CA GLY A 108 -2.60 6.55 10.64
C GLY A 108 -1.70 5.32 10.78
N LEU A 109 -0.43 5.40 10.32
CA LEU A 109 0.48 4.24 10.33
C LEU A 109 0.70 3.69 11.75
N THR A 110 0.57 2.37 11.91
CA THR A 110 0.86 1.71 13.19
C THR A 110 2.37 1.75 13.50
N PRO A 111 2.79 1.67 14.78
CA PRO A 111 4.21 1.76 15.15
C PRO A 111 5.12 0.77 14.41
N GLY A 112 4.63 -0.44 14.13
CA GLY A 112 5.37 -1.44 13.35
C GLY A 112 5.62 -1.00 11.91
N PHE A 113 4.58 -0.52 11.22
CA PHE A 113 4.71 -0.06 9.84
C PHE A 113 5.46 1.28 9.72
N LYS A 114 5.42 2.14 10.75
CA LYS A 114 6.29 3.33 10.84
C LYS A 114 7.78 2.95 10.83
N LYS A 115 8.17 1.91 11.59
CA LYS A 115 9.55 1.40 11.57
C LYS A 115 9.93 0.86 10.19
N ILE A 116 9.02 0.14 9.53
CA ILE A 116 9.25 -0.38 8.17
C ILE A 116 9.40 0.78 7.18
N LEU A 117 8.53 1.78 7.21
CA LEU A 117 8.62 2.98 6.37
C LEU A 117 9.98 3.67 6.54
N ASN A 118 10.42 3.90 7.78
CA ASN A 118 11.71 4.54 8.05
C ASN A 118 12.89 3.72 7.52
N ASN A 119 12.81 2.38 7.59
CA ASN A 119 13.85 1.51 7.03
C ASN A 119 13.86 1.54 5.50
N ILE A 120 12.68 1.54 4.87
CA ILE A 120 12.53 1.68 3.42
C ILE A 120 13.09 3.03 2.97
N ASP A 121 12.71 4.11 3.65
CA ASP A 121 13.14 5.47 3.35
C ASP A 121 14.67 5.60 3.36
N LYS A 122 15.33 5.09 4.41
CA LYS A 122 16.80 5.05 4.47
C LYS A 122 17.43 4.31 3.29
N LYS A 123 16.86 3.18 2.86
CA LYS A 123 17.36 2.42 1.71
C LYS A 123 17.14 3.16 0.41
N ILE A 124 15.96 3.72 0.20
CA ILE A 124 15.65 4.52 -0.98
C ILE A 124 16.61 5.72 -1.08
N ILE A 125 16.87 6.41 0.03
CA ILE A 125 17.84 7.52 0.08
C ILE A 125 19.23 7.09 -0.35
N SER A 126 19.71 5.94 0.13
CA SER A 126 21.03 5.45 -0.26
C SER A 126 21.17 5.17 -1.76
N GLN A 127 20.06 4.88 -2.44
CA GLN A 127 20.04 4.64 -3.89
C GLN A 127 20.02 5.94 -4.71
N PHE A 128 19.42 7.01 -4.17
CA PHE A 128 19.42 8.33 -4.82
C PHE A 128 20.76 9.08 -4.73
N LYS A 129 21.66 8.68 -3.83
CA LYS A 129 22.98 9.32 -3.65
C LYS A 129 24.03 8.90 -4.70
N ILE A 130 23.63 8.20 -5.76
CA ILE A 130 24.56 7.73 -6.81
C ILE A 130 24.70 8.76 -7.96
N ASP A 131 23.82 9.76 -8.05
CA ASP A 131 23.79 10.72 -9.17
C ASP A 131 24.11 12.18 -8.76
N GLN A 132 25.03 12.40 -7.82
CA GLN A 132 25.61 13.74 -7.56
C GLN A 132 27.14 13.71 -7.61
#